data_AF-A0A430L7P0-F1
#
_entry.id   AF-A0A430L7P0-F1
#
_cell.length_a   1.000
_cell.length_b   1.000
_cell.length_c   1.000
_cell.angle_alpha   90.00
_cell.angle_beta   90.00
_cell.angle_gamma   90.00
#
_symmetry.space_group_name_H-M   'P 1'
#
loop_
_entity.id
_entity.type
_entity.pdbx_description
1 polymer ?
#
loop_
_entity_poly.entity_id
_entity_poly.type
_entity_poly.pdbx_seq_one_letter_code
_entity_poly.pdbx_strand_id
1 'polypeptide(L)'
;MPSIQTTSSIDRARNQRNRPVFLRDIFVIRLINAWWIATFFQPDEFFQSLEPAWDLAFGPRSGAWLTWEWQHQLRSSLHPALFAGAYLATDFIASHVLPMGILRAAILVAAPRTLQAGIAALGDWYTWQLAVSIYGDNSNVSFFALFLQLFNPWQWYCSTRTFSNSLEMTLTVMALYYWPWELLGAAQTTKENPKPAPVLRNLWSLRASLCLAAFAVILRPTNLLIWATIALVALTRISLQGSSPLAPSTVLVLLREAILCGSLVLAISITSDRLYFGFWTFPPYNFLYFNLSKSLAVFYGRNPWHYYLLQGLPLICTTSLPFALLALYKPSAHAVSTSQLNTLKTLAYTLFTTIGALSVISHKEVRFIYPLLPALSVLAAPYAASFFTSQPAPTTNNPRPRPQIRNKSYLLAALGVNIFLAGYLSFLHQAAPLNVLSYLRHEYERIHPDSVRLAQVTRFSSPPDEEEELFALFLMPCHSTPWRSHLVYPGLRAYALTCEPPLHTQPNTPERENYRDEADRFYDNPIPFLTTELFSPAKPLSAPRYIVGFEGIESWLDEFIKTPEAQALGLSKIRRVWGGFNGFFNEDWRRAGKMIVWDTGVYDSAPPEKA
;
A
#
# COMPACT_ATOMS: atom_id res chain seq x y z
N MET A 1 43.57 -37.73 -7.15
CA MET A 1 42.12 -37.66 -6.92
C MET A 1 41.74 -36.21 -6.63
N PRO A 2 41.08 -35.49 -7.56
CA PRO A 2 40.66 -34.12 -7.30
C PRO A 2 39.53 -34.12 -6.28
N SER A 3 39.68 -33.30 -5.25
CA SER A 3 38.76 -33.10 -4.14
C SER A 3 37.36 -32.70 -4.63
N ILE A 4 36.36 -33.45 -4.20
CA ILE A 4 34.94 -33.14 -4.29
C ILE A 4 34.69 -31.84 -3.52
N GLN A 5 34.85 -30.68 -4.16
CA GLN A 5 34.11 -29.49 -3.73
C GLN A 5 32.63 -29.86 -3.89
N THR A 6 31.94 -30.06 -2.77
CA THR A 6 30.56 -30.54 -2.74
C THR A 6 29.70 -29.63 -3.62
N THR A 7 28.90 -30.21 -4.50
CA THR A 7 28.04 -29.53 -5.48
C THR A 7 27.18 -28.39 -4.89
N SER A 8 26.84 -28.49 -3.59
CA SER A 8 26.19 -27.45 -2.79
C SER A 8 27.01 -26.15 -2.63
N SER A 9 28.33 -26.26 -2.48
CA SER A 9 29.24 -25.10 -2.33
C SER A 9 29.30 -24.26 -3.62
N ILE A 10 29.32 -24.92 -4.77
CA ILE A 10 29.31 -24.27 -6.10
C ILE A 10 27.97 -23.58 -6.36
N ASP A 11 26.85 -24.21 -6.00
CA ASP A 11 25.51 -23.63 -6.17
C ASP A 11 25.30 -22.40 -5.28
N ARG A 12 25.78 -22.46 -4.04
CA ARG A 12 25.78 -21.32 -3.14
C ARG A 12 26.64 -20.18 -3.67
N ALA A 13 27.85 -20.46 -4.17
CA ALA A 13 28.72 -19.44 -4.76
C ALA A 13 28.12 -18.79 -6.01
N ARG A 14 27.46 -19.59 -6.87
CA ARG A 14 26.76 -19.08 -8.06
C ARG A 14 25.56 -18.22 -7.69
N ASN A 15 24.76 -18.66 -6.72
CA ASN A 15 23.63 -17.87 -6.23
C ASN A 15 24.14 -16.53 -5.67
N GLN A 16 25.13 -16.56 -4.78
CA GLN A 16 25.74 -15.36 -4.21
C GLN A 16 26.24 -14.38 -5.28
N ARG A 17 26.88 -14.88 -6.35
CA ARG A 17 27.34 -14.04 -7.47
C ARG A 17 26.19 -13.38 -8.24
N ASN A 18 25.07 -14.06 -8.41
CA ASN A 18 23.94 -13.56 -9.21
C ASN A 18 22.96 -12.69 -8.41
N ARG A 19 23.01 -12.75 -7.07
CA ARG A 19 22.13 -11.99 -6.18
C ARG A 19 22.03 -10.49 -6.51
N PRO A 20 23.15 -9.75 -6.70
CA PRO A 20 23.07 -8.33 -7.05
C PRO A 20 22.35 -8.07 -8.38
N VAL A 21 22.50 -8.98 -9.35
CA VAL A 21 21.85 -8.88 -10.67
C VAL A 21 20.33 -9.05 -10.52
N PHE A 22 19.90 -10.08 -9.80
CA PHE A 22 18.47 -10.30 -9.52
C PHE A 22 17.84 -9.12 -8.77
N LEU A 23 18.51 -8.59 -7.74
CA LEU A 23 17.99 -7.44 -7.00
C LEU A 23 17.85 -6.21 -7.90
N ARG A 24 18.86 -5.94 -8.73
CA ARG A 24 18.81 -4.85 -9.72
C ARG A 24 17.63 -5.03 -10.67
N ASP A 25 17.46 -6.22 -11.24
CA ASP A 25 16.42 -6.48 -12.24
C ASP A 25 15.02 -6.36 -11.62
N ILE A 26 14.82 -6.87 -10.39
CA ILE A 26 13.57 -6.68 -9.62
C ILE A 26 13.32 -5.18 -9.37
N PHE A 27 14.34 -4.43 -8.96
CA PHE A 27 14.21 -3.00 -8.73
C PHE A 27 13.82 -2.24 -10.01
N VAL A 28 14.46 -2.54 -11.15
CA VAL A 28 14.10 -1.95 -12.44
C VAL A 28 12.66 -2.28 -12.83
N ILE A 29 12.22 -3.53 -12.65
CA ILE A 29 10.83 -3.94 -12.91
C ILE A 29 9.86 -3.13 -12.05
N ARG A 30 10.14 -2.98 -10.74
CA ARG A 30 9.27 -2.24 -9.82
C ARG A 30 9.31 -0.74 -10.04
N LEU A 31 10.43 -0.20 -10.52
CA LEU A 31 10.52 1.19 -10.93
C LEU A 31 9.66 1.45 -12.16
N ILE A 32 9.74 0.61 -13.19
CA ILE A 32 8.87 0.68 -14.38
C ILE A 32 7.40 0.56 -13.96
N ASN A 33 7.07 -0.41 -13.10
CA ASN A 33 5.72 -0.58 -12.56
C ASN A 33 5.21 0.72 -11.88
N ALA A 34 5.96 1.28 -10.94
CA ALA A 34 5.53 2.48 -10.20
C ALA A 34 5.27 3.69 -11.11
N TRP A 35 5.92 3.75 -12.27
CA TRP A 35 5.74 4.82 -13.26
C TRP A 35 4.61 4.51 -14.25
N TRP A 36 4.30 3.24 -14.48
CA TRP A 36 3.21 2.82 -15.35
C TRP A 36 1.84 2.84 -14.69
N ILE A 37 1.76 2.78 -13.35
CA ILE A 37 0.49 2.98 -12.67
C ILE A 37 0.03 4.44 -12.85
N ALA A 38 -0.97 4.61 -13.70
CA ALA A 38 -1.58 5.88 -14.08
C ALA A 38 -3.00 6.04 -13.52
N THR A 39 -3.41 5.16 -12.61
CA THR A 39 -4.77 5.08 -12.10
C THR A 39 -4.82 5.35 -10.59
N PHE A 40 -5.96 5.86 -10.14
CA PHE A 40 -6.31 5.94 -8.73
C PHE A 40 -6.88 4.61 -8.25
N PHE A 41 -6.72 4.30 -6.96
CA PHE A 41 -7.37 3.13 -6.37
C PHE A 41 -8.14 3.47 -5.10
N GLN A 42 -7.44 3.92 -4.06
CA GLN A 42 -8.06 4.19 -2.77
C GLN A 42 -7.48 5.43 -2.11
N PRO A 43 -8.29 6.17 -1.35
CA PRO A 43 -7.89 7.44 -0.75
C PRO A 43 -6.78 7.27 0.29
N ASP A 44 -6.65 6.11 0.93
CA ASP A 44 -5.56 5.84 1.89
C ASP A 44 -4.16 6.02 1.27
N GLU A 45 -4.04 5.85 -0.05
CA GLU A 45 -2.78 6.09 -0.79
C GLU A 45 -2.29 7.52 -0.57
N PHE A 46 -3.20 8.50 -0.46
CA PHE A 46 -2.86 9.92 -0.37
C PHE A 46 -3.11 10.45 1.04
N PHE A 47 -4.32 10.28 1.57
CA PHE A 47 -4.75 10.95 2.81
C PHE A 47 -4.22 10.28 4.10
N GLN A 48 -3.73 9.04 4.01
CA GLN A 48 -3.04 8.36 5.13
C GLN A 48 -1.52 8.24 4.93
N SER A 49 -0.98 8.79 3.85
CA SER A 49 0.47 8.74 3.60
C SER A 49 1.03 10.05 3.03
N LEU A 50 0.62 10.47 1.84
CA LEU A 50 1.24 11.57 1.11
C LEU A 50 0.82 12.96 1.59
N GLU A 51 -0.45 13.17 1.96
CA GLU A 51 -0.90 14.46 2.50
C GLU A 51 -0.25 14.76 3.87
N PRO A 52 -0.24 13.82 4.84
CA PRO A 52 0.48 14.00 6.10
C PRO A 52 2.00 14.11 5.92
N ALA A 53 2.56 13.41 4.92
CA ALA A 53 3.98 13.53 4.59
C ALA A 53 4.32 14.91 3.98
N TRP A 54 3.41 15.46 3.18
CA TRP A 54 3.54 16.79 2.61
C TRP A 54 3.48 17.85 3.70
N ASP A 55 2.51 17.73 4.62
CA ASP A 55 2.39 18.57 5.81
C ASP A 55 3.67 18.53 6.66
N LEU A 56 4.20 17.33 6.92
CA LEU A 56 5.45 17.17 7.68
C LEU A 56 6.67 17.77 6.98
N ALA A 57 6.73 17.72 5.64
CA ALA A 57 7.87 18.22 4.88
C ALA A 57 7.84 19.75 4.67
N PHE A 58 6.66 20.32 4.41
CA PHE A 58 6.51 21.71 3.98
C PHE A 58 5.69 22.59 4.94
N GLY A 59 5.14 21.99 6.00
CA GLY A 59 4.40 22.65 7.07
C GLY A 59 2.90 22.84 6.77
N PRO A 60 2.11 23.23 7.79
CA PRO A 60 0.64 23.34 7.68
C PRO A 60 0.14 24.34 6.65
N ARG A 61 0.92 25.39 6.38
CA ARG A 61 0.57 26.43 5.39
C ARG A 61 0.74 25.97 3.94
N SER A 62 1.34 24.79 3.72
CA SER A 62 1.47 24.22 2.38
C SER A 62 0.14 23.78 1.78
N GLY A 63 -0.93 23.71 2.60
CA GLY A 63 -2.29 23.39 2.16
C GLY A 63 -2.53 21.89 1.96
N ALA A 64 -1.81 21.04 2.69
CA ALA A 64 -2.07 19.60 2.77
C ALA A 64 -3.43 19.32 3.42
N TRP A 65 -4.13 18.29 2.95
CA TRP A 65 -5.41 17.89 3.53
C TRP A 65 -5.20 16.77 4.57
N LEU A 66 -5.32 17.13 5.85
CA LEU A 66 -5.34 16.15 6.95
C LEU A 66 -6.77 15.76 7.29
N THR A 67 -7.09 14.47 7.18
CA THR A 67 -8.40 13.93 7.58
C THR A 67 -8.55 13.89 9.10
N TRP A 68 -9.80 13.74 9.58
CA TRP A 68 -10.12 13.56 11.00
C TRP A 68 -9.30 12.47 11.71
N GLU A 69 -8.84 11.43 10.98
CA GLU A 69 -8.02 10.37 11.57
C GLU A 69 -6.73 10.90 12.22
N TRP A 70 -6.16 11.96 11.64
CA TRP A 70 -4.97 12.64 12.15
C TRP A 70 -5.32 13.55 13.33
N GLN A 71 -6.48 14.20 13.28
CA GLN A 71 -7.00 15.03 14.38
C GLN A 71 -7.31 14.21 15.64
N HIS A 72 -7.62 12.93 15.48
CA HIS A 72 -7.85 11.97 16.58
C HIS A 72 -6.67 11.02 16.84
N GLN A 73 -5.50 11.28 16.24
CA GLN A 73 -4.26 10.51 16.45
C GLN A 73 -4.47 9.00 16.28
N LEU A 74 -5.21 8.59 15.25
CA LEU A 74 -5.52 7.18 14.98
C LEU A 74 -4.45 6.49 14.13
N ARG A 75 -3.51 7.25 13.59
CA ARG A 75 -2.48 6.79 12.66
C ARG A 75 -1.09 7.17 13.15
N SER A 76 -0.13 6.25 12.98
CA SER A 76 1.28 6.52 13.30
C SER A 76 1.91 7.41 12.24
N SER A 77 2.72 8.35 12.69
CA SER A 77 3.54 9.25 11.85
C SER A 77 4.67 8.53 11.10
N LEU A 78 5.05 7.31 11.51
CA LEU A 78 6.19 6.59 10.94
C LEU A 78 6.08 6.35 9.44
N HIS A 79 4.88 6.02 8.95
CA HIS A 79 4.68 5.76 7.52
C HIS A 79 4.77 7.05 6.67
N PRO A 80 4.05 8.14 6.98
CA PRO A 80 4.27 9.43 6.33
C PRO A 80 5.69 9.97 6.45
N ALA A 81 6.38 9.75 7.58
CA ALA A 81 7.74 10.25 7.79
C ALA A 81 8.74 9.74 6.74
N LEU A 82 8.55 8.52 6.23
CA LEU A 82 9.37 7.98 5.12
C LEU A 82 9.22 8.82 3.85
N PHE A 83 7.99 9.20 3.49
CA PHE A 83 7.71 10.01 2.31
C PHE A 83 8.06 11.48 2.52
N ALA A 84 7.92 12.00 3.74
CA ALA A 84 8.39 13.35 4.08
C ALA A 84 9.90 13.47 3.88
N GLY A 85 10.66 12.46 4.32
CA GLY A 85 12.09 12.37 4.03
C GLY A 85 12.41 12.35 2.54
N ALA A 86 11.61 11.62 1.73
CA ALA A 86 11.77 11.61 0.27
C ALA A 86 11.47 12.97 -0.37
N TYR A 87 10.42 13.67 0.07
CA TYR A 87 10.12 15.02 -0.39
C TYR A 87 11.25 15.99 -0.05
N LEU A 88 11.72 16.00 1.20
CA LEU A 88 12.81 16.87 1.65
C LEU A 88 14.13 16.62 0.90
N ALA A 89 14.50 15.35 0.71
CA ALA A 89 15.70 15.00 -0.06
C ALA A 89 15.59 15.46 -1.52
N THR A 90 14.44 15.24 -2.13
CA THR A 90 14.15 15.66 -3.51
C THR A 90 14.15 17.17 -3.65
N ASP A 91 13.51 17.87 -2.71
CA ASP A 91 13.45 19.33 -2.68
C ASP A 91 14.83 19.95 -2.53
N PHE A 92 15.67 19.37 -1.65
CA PHE A 92 17.06 19.77 -1.48
C PHE A 92 17.87 19.63 -2.79
N ILE A 93 17.75 18.49 -3.47
CA ILE A 93 18.43 18.24 -4.76
C ILE A 93 17.94 19.22 -5.83
N ALA A 94 16.62 19.41 -5.95
CA ALA A 94 16.01 20.29 -6.94
C ALA A 94 16.30 21.78 -6.70
N SER A 95 16.66 22.17 -5.47
CA SER A 95 16.98 23.56 -5.14
C SER A 95 18.48 23.89 -5.19
N HIS A 96 19.37 22.92 -4.91
CA HIS A 96 20.81 23.18 -4.79
C HIS A 96 21.68 22.53 -5.87
N VAL A 97 21.22 21.46 -6.53
CA VAL A 97 22.06 20.64 -7.41
C VAL A 97 21.69 20.83 -8.88
N LEU A 98 20.39 20.90 -9.20
CA LEU A 98 19.90 21.03 -10.57
C LEU A 98 18.90 22.19 -10.64
N PRO A 99 19.06 23.19 -11.52
CA PRO A 99 18.11 24.29 -11.67
C PRO A 99 16.84 23.80 -12.40
N MET A 100 16.13 22.86 -11.78
CA MET A 100 14.94 22.20 -12.32
C MET A 100 13.66 22.89 -11.89
N GLY A 101 13.64 24.22 -11.81
CA GLY A 101 12.49 25.00 -11.32
C GLY A 101 11.17 24.58 -11.97
N ILE A 102 11.16 24.38 -13.29
CA ILE A 102 9.98 23.97 -14.06
C ILE A 102 9.58 22.50 -13.77
N LEU A 103 10.55 21.63 -13.45
CA LEU A 103 10.30 20.20 -13.20
C LEU A 103 10.08 19.87 -11.71
N ARG A 104 10.25 20.83 -10.80
CA ARG A 104 10.19 20.60 -9.35
C ARG A 104 8.89 19.93 -8.92
N ALA A 105 7.74 20.42 -9.42
CA ALA A 105 6.44 19.84 -9.12
C ALA A 105 6.32 18.39 -9.62
N ALA A 106 6.80 18.09 -10.83
CA ALA A 106 6.78 16.74 -11.38
C ALA A 106 7.66 15.77 -10.58
N ILE A 107 8.84 16.21 -10.15
CA ILE A 107 9.78 15.38 -9.38
C ILE A 107 9.24 15.12 -7.97
N LEU A 108 8.63 16.13 -7.32
CA LEU A 108 7.98 15.93 -6.03
C LEU A 108 6.86 14.89 -6.13
N VAL A 109 6.01 14.93 -7.15
CA VAL A 109 4.98 13.90 -7.39
C VAL A 109 5.59 12.51 -7.66
N ALA A 110 6.76 12.44 -8.32
CA ALA A 110 7.44 11.18 -8.64
C ALA A 110 8.26 10.59 -7.47
N ALA A 111 8.63 11.39 -6.46
CA ALA A 111 9.52 10.97 -5.39
C ALA A 111 8.95 9.82 -4.53
N PRO A 112 7.69 9.88 -4.05
CA PRO A 112 7.10 8.77 -3.29
C PRO A 112 7.01 7.48 -4.12
N ARG A 113 6.70 7.58 -5.41
CA ARG A 113 6.62 6.42 -6.33
C ARG A 113 7.97 5.70 -6.42
N THR A 114 9.06 6.47 -6.46
CA THR A 114 10.42 5.92 -6.54
C THR A 114 10.83 5.22 -5.24
N LEU A 115 10.54 5.83 -4.09
CA LEU A 115 10.76 5.19 -2.79
C LEU A 115 9.95 3.89 -2.67
N GLN A 116 8.68 3.93 -3.08
CA GLN A 116 7.77 2.79 -3.02
C GLN A 116 8.18 1.66 -3.97
N ALA A 117 8.75 1.98 -5.14
CA ALA A 117 9.36 0.98 -6.02
C ALA A 117 10.51 0.23 -5.33
N GLY A 118 11.32 0.93 -4.53
CA GLY A 118 12.37 0.33 -3.69
C GLY A 118 11.78 -0.61 -2.64
N ILE A 119 10.75 -0.18 -1.92
CA ILE A 119 10.05 -1.01 -0.92
C ILE A 119 9.46 -2.26 -1.57
N ALA A 120 8.75 -2.12 -2.70
CA ALA A 120 8.19 -3.23 -3.45
C ALA A 120 9.26 -4.23 -3.92
N ALA A 121 10.40 -3.71 -4.41
CA ALA A 121 11.52 -4.55 -4.85
C ALA A 121 12.13 -5.34 -3.70
N LEU A 122 12.25 -4.74 -2.52
CA LEU A 122 12.67 -5.44 -1.31
C LEU A 122 11.66 -6.53 -0.93
N GLY A 123 10.36 -6.27 -1.01
CA GLY A 123 9.32 -7.28 -0.73
C GLY A 123 9.48 -8.52 -1.61
N ASP A 124 9.63 -8.34 -2.93
CA ASP A 124 9.84 -9.45 -3.86
C ASP A 124 11.19 -10.15 -3.65
N TRP A 125 12.24 -9.36 -3.41
CA TRP A 125 13.57 -9.87 -3.13
C TRP A 125 13.57 -10.79 -1.92
N TYR A 126 13.02 -10.33 -0.79
CA TYR A 126 12.98 -11.11 0.44
C TYR A 126 11.99 -12.27 0.36
N THR A 127 10.94 -12.18 -0.47
CA THR A 127 10.10 -13.34 -0.83
C THR A 127 10.93 -14.42 -1.52
N TRP A 128 11.75 -14.03 -2.51
CA TRP A 128 12.66 -14.95 -3.18
C TRP A 128 13.72 -15.51 -2.22
N GLN A 129 14.33 -14.68 -1.38
CA GLN A 129 15.35 -15.11 -0.42
C GLN A 129 14.78 -16.05 0.65
N LEU A 130 13.54 -15.83 1.10
CA LEU A 130 12.82 -16.77 1.97
C LEU A 130 12.57 -18.11 1.26
N ALA A 131 12.16 -18.08 -0.02
CA ALA A 131 12.01 -19.31 -0.79
C ALA A 131 13.36 -20.02 -1.01
N VAL A 132 14.46 -19.28 -1.19
CA VAL A 132 15.82 -19.83 -1.29
C VAL A 132 16.26 -20.46 0.04
N SER A 133 15.98 -19.84 1.18
CA SER A 133 16.35 -20.42 2.48
C SER A 133 15.58 -21.71 2.80
N ILE A 134 14.31 -21.79 2.37
CA ILE A 134 13.44 -22.96 2.59
C ILE A 134 13.72 -24.10 1.59
N TYR A 135 13.88 -23.78 0.30
CA TYR A 135 13.96 -24.77 -0.79
C TYR A 135 15.36 -24.98 -1.37
N GLY A 136 16.33 -24.12 -1.06
CA GLY A 136 17.74 -24.20 -1.48
C GLY A 136 18.15 -23.21 -2.58
N ASP A 137 19.46 -22.90 -2.61
CA ASP A 137 20.11 -21.85 -3.44
C ASP A 137 19.96 -21.99 -4.97
N ASN A 138 19.53 -23.14 -5.46
CA ASN A 138 19.40 -23.42 -6.90
C ASN A 138 18.10 -24.19 -7.23
N SER A 139 17.09 -24.04 -6.38
CA SER A 139 15.82 -24.71 -6.59
C SER A 139 14.98 -23.94 -7.60
N ASN A 140 14.48 -24.66 -8.61
CA ASN A 140 13.45 -24.11 -9.51
C ASN A 140 12.22 -23.62 -8.73
N VAL A 141 11.93 -24.24 -7.59
CA VAL A 141 10.85 -23.83 -6.69
C VAL A 141 11.03 -22.39 -6.20
N SER A 142 12.25 -22.01 -5.80
CA SER A 142 12.50 -20.65 -5.32
C SER A 142 12.27 -19.61 -6.43
N PHE A 143 12.64 -19.92 -7.67
CA PHE A 143 12.31 -19.08 -8.83
C PHE A 143 10.81 -19.00 -9.08
N PHE A 144 10.06 -20.09 -8.90
CA PHE A 144 8.61 -20.05 -9.00
C PHE A 144 7.95 -19.18 -7.94
N ALA A 145 8.48 -19.11 -6.72
CA ALA A 145 7.97 -18.18 -5.70
C ALA A 145 8.09 -16.72 -6.17
N LEU A 146 9.24 -16.34 -6.73
CA LEU A 146 9.45 -15.00 -7.30
C LEU A 146 8.58 -14.76 -8.54
N PHE A 147 8.47 -15.75 -9.42
CA PHE A 147 7.63 -15.68 -10.62
C PHE A 147 6.16 -15.43 -10.25
N LEU A 148 5.62 -16.19 -9.29
CA LEU A 148 4.27 -15.98 -8.78
C LEU A 148 4.11 -14.58 -8.20
N GLN A 149 5.12 -14.02 -7.54
CA GLN A 149 5.07 -12.68 -6.98
C GLN A 149 5.12 -11.57 -8.05
N LEU A 150 6.04 -11.66 -9.01
CA LEU A 150 6.23 -10.65 -10.07
C LEU A 150 5.04 -10.57 -11.02
N PHE A 151 4.48 -11.71 -11.39
CA PHE A 151 3.35 -11.81 -12.32
C PHE A 151 2.00 -11.87 -11.62
N ASN A 152 1.92 -11.61 -10.31
CA ASN A 152 0.63 -11.46 -9.64
C ASN A 152 0.07 -10.04 -9.91
N PRO A 153 -1.14 -9.91 -10.47
CA PRO A 153 -1.70 -8.61 -10.81
C PRO A 153 -1.98 -7.73 -9.58
N TRP A 154 -2.32 -8.34 -8.44
CA TRP A 154 -2.53 -7.60 -7.18
C TRP A 154 -1.21 -7.08 -6.61
N GLN A 155 -0.16 -7.89 -6.62
CA GLN A 155 1.19 -7.44 -6.28
C GLN A 155 1.64 -6.32 -7.23
N TRP A 156 1.40 -6.48 -8.53
CA TRP A 156 1.70 -5.44 -9.51
C TRP A 156 0.96 -4.13 -9.20
N TYR A 157 -0.33 -4.22 -8.90
CA TYR A 157 -1.19 -3.07 -8.70
C TYR A 157 -1.02 -2.34 -7.36
N CYS A 158 -0.71 -3.06 -6.27
CA CYS A 158 -0.69 -2.48 -4.92
C CYS A 158 0.72 -2.19 -4.37
N SER A 159 1.74 -2.97 -4.74
CA SER A 159 3.05 -2.89 -4.07
C SER A 159 3.75 -1.54 -4.22
N THR A 160 3.58 -0.92 -5.39
CA THR A 160 4.17 0.37 -5.79
C THR A 160 3.30 1.59 -5.44
N ARG A 161 2.09 1.36 -4.91
CA ARG A 161 1.24 2.39 -4.31
C ARG A 161 1.62 2.59 -2.84
N THR A 162 1.46 3.81 -2.34
CA THR A 162 1.90 4.25 -1.01
C THR A 162 0.96 3.80 0.11
N PHE A 163 0.55 2.53 0.10
CA PHE A 163 -0.22 1.92 1.17
C PHE A 163 0.67 1.46 2.31
N SER A 164 0.23 1.70 3.54
CA SER A 164 0.86 1.11 4.72
C SER A 164 0.81 -0.42 4.71
N ASN A 165 -0.20 -1.03 4.07
CA ASN A 165 -0.27 -2.49 3.87
C ASN A 165 0.83 -3.02 2.94
N SER A 166 1.30 -2.23 1.97
CA SER A 166 2.41 -2.61 1.08
C SER A 166 3.75 -2.60 1.83
N LEU A 167 3.94 -1.59 2.70
CA LEU A 167 5.09 -1.56 3.61
C LEU A 167 5.01 -2.68 4.65
N GLU A 168 3.84 -2.90 5.26
CA GLU A 168 3.58 -4.01 6.19
C GLU A 168 3.96 -5.36 5.57
N MET A 169 3.46 -5.66 4.36
CA MET A 169 3.78 -6.89 3.64
C MET A 169 5.29 -7.07 3.42
N THR A 170 5.98 -6.00 3.02
CA THR A 170 7.43 -6.00 2.80
C THR A 170 8.19 -6.26 4.11
N LEU A 171 7.84 -5.55 5.18
CA LEU A 171 8.46 -5.74 6.51
C LEU A 171 8.20 -7.14 7.05
N THR A 172 6.99 -7.67 6.88
CA THR A 172 6.63 -9.04 7.29
C THR A 172 7.48 -10.07 6.57
N VAL A 173 7.62 -10.02 5.24
CA VAL A 173 8.44 -11.02 4.54
C VAL A 173 9.94 -10.87 4.84
N MET A 174 10.43 -9.65 5.02
CA MET A 174 11.80 -9.41 5.50
C MET A 174 12.02 -10.04 6.87
N ALA A 175 11.07 -9.83 7.79
CA ALA A 175 11.13 -10.40 9.13
C ALA A 175 11.06 -11.94 9.10
N LEU A 176 10.19 -12.52 8.26
CA LEU A 176 10.11 -13.97 8.04
C LEU A 176 11.42 -14.54 7.47
N TYR A 177 12.09 -13.82 6.58
CA TYR A 177 13.40 -14.24 6.05
C TYR A 177 14.46 -14.32 7.16
N TYR A 178 14.52 -13.32 8.03
CA TYR A 178 15.50 -13.28 9.13
C TYR A 178 15.10 -14.14 10.33
N TRP A 179 13.87 -14.64 10.40
CA TRP A 179 13.40 -15.49 11.49
C TRP A 179 14.21 -16.79 11.55
N PRO A 180 14.71 -17.21 12.72
CA PRO A 180 15.47 -18.45 12.86
C PRO A 180 14.55 -19.68 12.78
N TRP A 181 14.26 -20.12 11.55
CA TRP A 181 13.41 -21.28 11.26
C TRP A 181 13.94 -22.59 11.86
N GLU A 182 15.23 -22.66 12.22
CA GLU A 182 15.84 -23.78 12.93
C GLU A 182 15.17 -24.05 14.28
N LEU A 183 14.53 -23.05 14.90
CA LEU A 183 13.73 -23.21 16.12
C LEU A 183 12.56 -24.19 15.92
N LEU A 184 12.06 -24.31 14.69
CA LEU A 184 10.98 -25.22 14.32
C LEU A 184 11.51 -26.58 13.86
N GLY A 185 12.82 -26.74 13.69
CA GLY A 185 13.46 -27.97 13.21
C GLY A 185 13.41 -29.13 14.22
N ALA A 186 14.10 -30.21 13.88
CA ALA A 186 14.38 -31.30 14.84
C ALA A 186 15.72 -31.05 15.54
N ALA A 187 15.81 -31.37 16.83
CA ALA A 187 17.05 -31.27 17.59
C ALA A 187 18.16 -32.10 16.92
N GLN A 188 19.31 -31.46 16.66
CA GLN A 188 20.51 -32.13 16.18
C GLN A 188 21.36 -32.55 17.38
N THR A 189 21.49 -33.85 17.63
CA THR A 189 22.45 -34.38 18.59
C THR A 189 23.82 -34.49 17.92
N THR A 190 24.84 -33.81 18.45
CA THR A 190 26.22 -34.03 17.99
C THR A 190 26.75 -35.28 18.66
N LYS A 191 27.30 -36.23 17.88
CA LYS A 191 27.73 -37.54 18.36
C LYS A 191 28.80 -37.51 19.46
N GLU A 192 29.43 -36.36 19.72
CA GLU A 192 30.51 -36.18 20.69
C GLU A 192 30.15 -35.31 21.91
N ASN A 193 28.96 -34.68 21.95
CA ASN A 193 28.52 -33.88 23.11
C ASN A 193 27.04 -34.10 23.41
N PRO A 194 26.67 -34.52 24.65
CA PRO A 194 25.26 -34.65 25.04
C PRO A 194 24.54 -33.30 25.23
N LYS A 195 25.28 -32.17 25.21
CA LYS A 195 24.68 -30.84 25.27
C LYS A 195 24.17 -30.44 23.87
N PRO A 196 22.89 -30.08 23.72
CA PRO A 196 22.37 -29.59 22.45
C PRO A 196 23.14 -28.34 22.03
N ALA A 197 23.61 -28.31 20.77
CA ALA A 197 24.27 -27.13 20.23
C ALA A 197 23.32 -25.93 20.29
N PRO A 198 23.79 -24.71 20.61
CA PRO A 198 22.93 -23.54 20.66
C PRO A 198 22.31 -23.31 19.28
N VAL A 199 20.98 -23.37 19.21
CA VAL A 199 20.19 -23.17 17.98
C VAL A 199 20.40 -21.74 17.46
N LEU A 200 20.45 -20.78 18.37
CA LEU A 200 20.70 -19.37 18.10
C LEU A 200 22.20 -19.08 18.17
N ARG A 201 22.92 -19.30 17.07
CA ARG A 201 24.37 -19.01 17.00
C ARG A 201 24.69 -17.53 16.84
N ASN A 202 23.84 -16.78 16.11
CA ASN A 202 23.97 -15.35 15.88
C ASN A 202 22.63 -14.66 16.16
N LEU A 203 22.61 -13.72 17.09
CA LEU A 203 21.41 -12.99 17.49
C LEU A 203 21.03 -11.89 16.49
N TRP A 204 21.91 -11.50 15.57
CA TRP A 204 21.62 -10.41 14.63
C TRP A 204 20.40 -10.69 13.76
N SER A 205 20.31 -11.90 13.20
CA SER A 205 19.15 -12.30 12.39
C SER A 205 17.86 -12.26 13.20
N LEU A 206 17.89 -12.78 14.44
CA LEU A 206 16.75 -12.74 15.35
C LEU A 206 16.35 -11.28 15.66
N ARG A 207 17.30 -10.42 16.01
CA ARG A 207 17.03 -8.99 16.29
C ARG A 207 16.47 -8.26 15.08
N ALA A 208 17.04 -8.47 13.90
CA ALA A 208 16.53 -7.92 12.66
C ALA A 208 15.08 -8.36 12.40
N SER A 209 14.80 -9.67 12.55
CA SER A 209 13.45 -10.22 12.44
C SER A 209 12.47 -9.57 13.41
N LEU A 210 12.83 -9.50 14.70
CA LEU A 210 11.98 -8.93 15.75
C LEU A 210 11.74 -7.42 15.57
N CYS A 211 12.76 -6.65 15.18
CA CYS A 211 12.59 -5.22 14.89
C CYS A 211 11.65 -5.00 13.69
N LEU A 212 11.86 -5.73 12.59
CA LEU A 212 11.02 -5.63 11.40
C LEU A 212 9.57 -6.06 11.69
N ALA A 213 9.39 -7.14 12.45
CA ALA A 213 8.09 -7.58 12.95
C ALA A 213 7.41 -6.52 13.80
N ALA A 214 8.13 -5.92 14.74
CA ALA A 214 7.61 -4.86 15.61
C ALA A 214 7.21 -3.62 14.81
N PHE A 215 7.99 -3.20 13.81
CA PHE A 215 7.60 -2.11 12.91
C PHE A 215 6.30 -2.44 12.14
N ALA A 216 6.18 -3.67 11.61
CA ALA A 216 4.95 -4.11 10.93
C ALA A 216 3.73 -4.06 11.87
N VAL A 217 3.88 -4.50 13.13
CA VAL A 217 2.81 -4.46 14.16
C VAL A 217 2.43 -3.03 14.56
N ILE A 218 3.41 -2.12 14.70
CA ILE A 218 3.13 -0.71 15.03
C ILE A 218 2.37 -0.03 13.90
N LEU A 219 2.77 -0.27 12.64
CA LEU A 219 2.08 0.28 11.48
C LEU A 219 0.67 -0.31 11.33
N ARG A 220 0.52 -1.60 11.60
CA ARG A 220 -0.74 -2.35 11.49
C ARG A 220 -0.83 -3.40 12.61
N PRO A 221 -1.60 -3.14 13.69
CA PRO A 221 -1.70 -4.06 14.83
C PRO A 221 -2.15 -5.48 14.50
N THR A 222 -2.88 -5.66 13.39
CA THR A 222 -3.32 -6.97 12.88
C THR A 222 -2.16 -7.89 12.50
N ASN A 223 -0.98 -7.34 12.18
CA ASN A 223 0.23 -8.13 11.91
C ASN A 223 0.65 -8.99 13.11
N LEU A 224 0.22 -8.62 14.33
CA LEU A 224 0.48 -9.40 15.54
C LEU A 224 -0.05 -10.83 15.42
N LEU A 225 -1.13 -11.06 14.66
CA LEU A 225 -1.69 -12.40 14.43
C LEU A 225 -0.67 -13.35 13.77
N ILE A 226 0.17 -12.82 12.88
CA ILE A 226 1.20 -13.60 12.19
C ILE A 226 2.24 -14.08 13.20
N TRP A 227 2.82 -13.14 13.96
CA TRP A 227 3.88 -13.42 14.92
C TRP A 227 3.40 -14.21 16.14
N ALA A 228 2.19 -13.94 16.61
CA ALA A 228 1.56 -14.72 17.68
C ALA A 228 1.38 -16.18 17.25
N THR A 229 0.98 -16.43 16.00
CA THR A 229 0.85 -17.80 15.49
C THR A 229 2.20 -18.50 15.40
N ILE A 230 3.23 -17.84 14.84
CA ILE A 230 4.58 -18.42 14.73
C ILE A 230 5.14 -18.71 16.12
N ALA A 231 5.01 -17.78 17.08
CA ALA A 231 5.47 -17.97 18.45
C ALA A 231 4.72 -19.11 19.15
N LEU A 232 3.39 -19.17 19.01
CA LEU A 232 2.57 -20.23 19.59
C LEU A 232 2.95 -21.60 19.04
N VAL A 233 3.09 -21.74 17.72
CA VAL A 233 3.49 -23.00 17.07
C VAL A 233 4.92 -23.38 17.45
N ALA A 234 5.84 -22.42 17.56
CA ALA A 234 7.20 -22.66 18.01
C ALA A 234 7.23 -23.22 19.44
N LEU A 235 6.51 -22.59 20.38
CA LEU A 235 6.50 -22.96 21.79
C LEU A 235 5.74 -24.26 22.06
N THR A 236 4.57 -24.43 21.45
CA THR A 236 3.69 -25.58 21.67
C THR A 236 4.08 -26.80 20.83
N ARG A 237 4.82 -26.58 19.73
CA ARG A 237 5.20 -27.61 18.75
C ARG A 237 4.01 -28.37 18.17
N ILE A 238 2.80 -27.83 18.23
CA ILE A 238 1.58 -28.50 17.75
C ILE A 238 1.79 -28.96 16.31
N SER A 239 1.63 -30.27 16.08
CA SER A 239 1.75 -30.92 14.76
C SER A 239 3.14 -30.84 14.10
N LEU A 240 4.17 -30.36 14.80
CA LEU A 240 5.57 -30.37 14.33
C LEU A 240 6.22 -31.73 14.56
N GLN A 241 7.10 -32.15 13.67
CA GLN A 241 7.81 -33.43 13.74
C GLN A 241 9.23 -33.28 14.30
N GLY A 242 9.71 -34.34 14.97
CA GLY A 242 11.05 -34.42 15.57
C GLY A 242 11.12 -33.94 17.02
N SER A 243 12.26 -34.18 17.67
CA SER A 243 12.52 -33.70 19.04
C SER A 243 12.69 -32.18 19.06
N SER A 244 12.19 -31.53 20.12
CA SER A 244 12.25 -30.06 20.24
C SER A 244 13.70 -29.58 20.40
N PRO A 245 14.16 -28.61 19.58
CA PRO A 245 15.45 -27.97 19.76
C PRO A 245 15.39 -26.83 20.81
N LEU A 246 14.20 -26.51 21.34
CA LEU A 246 13.99 -25.43 22.31
C LEU A 246 14.37 -25.87 23.72
N ALA A 247 15.43 -25.26 24.27
CA ALA A 247 15.76 -25.33 25.68
C ALA A 247 15.15 -24.12 26.43
N PRO A 248 14.93 -24.20 27.76
CA PRO A 248 14.44 -23.08 28.57
C PRO A 248 15.31 -21.81 28.43
N SER A 249 16.64 -21.98 28.29
CA SER A 249 17.56 -20.88 28.03
C SER A 249 17.31 -20.19 26.68
N THR A 250 16.97 -20.95 25.63
CA THR A 250 16.60 -20.40 24.32
C THR A 250 15.31 -19.60 24.41
N VAL A 251 14.31 -20.08 25.16
CA VAL A 251 13.05 -19.36 25.38
C VAL A 251 13.31 -18.04 26.12
N LEU A 252 14.16 -18.05 27.15
CA LEU A 252 14.54 -16.83 27.88
C LEU A 252 15.25 -15.82 26.96
N VAL A 253 16.13 -16.29 26.07
CA VAL A 253 16.77 -15.42 25.07
C VAL A 253 15.74 -14.83 24.11
N LEU A 254 14.79 -15.62 23.61
CA LEU A 254 13.72 -15.13 22.73
C LEU A 254 12.87 -14.06 23.42
N LEU A 255 12.47 -14.28 24.67
CA LEU A 255 11.70 -13.32 25.46
C LEU A 255 12.51 -12.03 25.70
N ARG A 256 13.76 -12.15 26.14
CA ARG A 256 14.65 -11.00 26.36
C ARG A 256 14.80 -10.17 25.09
N GLU A 257 15.11 -10.80 23.97
CA GLU A 257 15.34 -10.10 22.70
C GLU A 257 14.05 -9.51 22.13
N ALA A 258 12.90 -10.18 22.31
CA ALA A 258 11.58 -9.65 21.95
C ALA A 258 11.24 -8.38 22.75
N ILE A 259 11.51 -8.38 24.06
CA ILE A 259 11.32 -7.20 24.90
C ILE A 259 12.25 -6.08 24.46
N LEU A 260 13.55 -6.35 24.28
CA LEU A 260 14.52 -5.32 23.89
C LEU A 260 14.20 -4.70 22.52
N CYS A 261 13.95 -5.53 21.50
CA CYS A 261 13.64 -5.06 20.16
C CYS A 261 12.27 -4.36 20.11
N GLY A 262 11.26 -4.93 20.79
CA GLY A 262 9.93 -4.35 20.88
C GLY A 262 9.93 -2.99 21.57
N SER A 263 10.62 -2.87 22.72
CA SER A 263 10.77 -1.60 23.43
C SER A 263 11.53 -0.55 22.62
N LEU A 264 12.57 -0.95 21.87
CA LEU A 264 13.28 -0.04 20.97
C LEU A 264 12.36 0.54 19.89
N VAL A 265 11.64 -0.33 19.18
CA VAL A 265 10.73 0.11 18.10
C VAL A 265 9.56 0.93 18.66
N LEU A 266 9.03 0.54 19.82
CA LEU A 266 8.00 1.31 20.51
C LEU A 266 8.51 2.71 20.90
N ALA A 267 9.73 2.82 21.42
CA ALA A 267 10.33 4.11 21.75
C ALA A 267 10.51 4.99 20.49
N ILE A 268 10.93 4.40 19.36
CA ILE A 268 11.02 5.10 18.07
C ILE A 268 9.62 5.60 17.64
N SER A 269 8.60 4.75 17.70
CA SER A 269 7.23 5.13 17.33
C SER A 269 6.71 6.27 18.20
N ILE A 270 6.77 6.13 19.53
CA ILE A 270 6.27 7.14 20.46
C ILE A 270 7.03 8.46 20.28
N THR A 271 8.34 8.41 20.04
CA THR A 271 9.15 9.62 19.78
C THR A 271 8.73 10.27 18.47
N SER A 272 8.58 9.49 17.38
CA SER A 272 8.10 9.99 16.09
C SER A 272 6.73 10.65 16.23
N ASP A 273 5.79 9.98 16.91
CA ASP A 273 4.44 10.49 17.12
C ASP A 273 4.42 11.74 18.01
N ARG A 274 5.29 11.81 19.03
CA ARG A 274 5.47 13.00 19.86
C ARG A 274 6.02 14.19 19.08
N LEU A 275 6.93 13.96 18.13
CA LEU A 275 7.48 15.00 17.27
C LEU A 275 6.44 15.50 16.26
N TYR A 276 5.64 14.58 15.69
CA TYR A 276 4.59 14.92 14.73
C TYR A 276 3.41 15.65 15.38
N PHE A 277 2.81 15.09 16.44
CA PHE A 277 1.59 15.64 17.05
C PHE A 277 1.86 16.75 18.08
N GLY A 278 3.11 16.93 18.52
CA GLY A 278 3.47 17.95 19.51
C GLY A 278 3.17 17.57 20.98
N PHE A 279 2.56 16.42 21.23
CA PHE A 279 2.28 15.87 22.57
C PHE A 279 2.40 14.34 22.59
N TRP A 280 2.51 13.75 23.78
CA TRP A 280 2.66 12.29 23.91
C TRP A 280 1.34 11.60 23.57
N THR A 281 1.37 10.75 22.56
CA THR A 281 0.21 9.96 22.12
C THR A 281 0.68 8.59 21.64
N PHE A 282 -0.24 7.62 21.66
CA PHE A 282 0.02 6.26 21.19
C PHE A 282 -1.07 5.81 20.21
N PRO A 283 -0.88 6.06 18.90
CA PRO A 283 -1.90 5.83 17.88
C PRO A 283 -2.47 4.40 17.81
N PRO A 284 -1.69 3.31 17.97
CA PRO A 284 -2.25 1.96 17.99
C PRO A 284 -3.30 1.74 19.08
N TYR A 285 -3.12 2.34 20.25
CA TYR A 285 -4.11 2.29 21.33
C TYR A 285 -5.33 3.13 20.98
N ASN A 286 -5.15 4.36 20.49
CA ASN A 286 -6.27 5.22 20.10
C ASN A 286 -7.11 4.57 19.00
N PHE A 287 -6.47 3.97 18.00
CA PHE A 287 -7.13 3.21 16.94
C PHE A 287 -7.96 2.05 17.51
N LEU A 288 -7.39 1.25 18.41
CA LEU A 288 -8.08 0.11 19.01
C LEU A 288 -9.26 0.59 19.87
N TYR A 289 -9.02 1.57 20.75
CA TYR A 289 -10.03 2.18 21.59
C TYR A 289 -11.17 2.74 20.74
N PHE A 290 -10.85 3.47 19.69
CA PHE A 290 -11.83 4.09 18.80
C PHE A 290 -12.65 3.05 18.04
N ASN A 291 -12.03 2.02 17.48
CA ASN A 291 -12.76 0.97 16.74
C ASN A 291 -13.65 0.10 17.65
N LEU A 292 -13.20 -0.18 18.87
CA LEU A 292 -13.99 -0.96 19.83
C LEU A 292 -15.11 -0.14 20.50
N SER A 293 -14.90 1.15 20.79
CA SER A 293 -15.88 1.96 21.52
C SER A 293 -16.88 2.69 20.63
N LYS A 294 -16.50 3.08 19.39
CA LYS A 294 -17.33 3.89 18.50
C LYS A 294 -17.98 3.11 17.36
N SER A 295 -17.64 1.83 17.19
CA SER A 295 -18.17 0.95 16.12
C SER A 295 -18.16 1.58 14.71
N LEU A 296 -17.23 2.52 14.45
CA LEU A 296 -17.21 3.29 13.20
C LEU A 296 -16.93 2.40 11.98
N ALA A 297 -16.26 1.25 12.16
CA ALA A 297 -16.03 0.31 11.07
C ALA A 297 -17.32 -0.08 10.32
N VAL A 298 -18.50 -0.06 10.98
CA VAL A 298 -19.80 -0.30 10.34
C VAL A 298 -20.19 0.80 9.35
N PHE A 299 -19.77 2.05 9.57
CA PHE A 299 -20.03 3.19 8.68
C PHE A 299 -19.37 2.98 7.31
N TYR A 300 -18.23 2.29 7.26
CA TYR A 300 -17.51 1.98 6.03
C TYR A 300 -17.98 0.69 5.33
N GLY A 301 -19.07 0.09 5.82
CA GLY A 301 -19.70 -1.09 5.23
C GLY A 301 -19.57 -2.37 6.06
N ARG A 302 -20.31 -3.40 5.65
CA ARG A 302 -20.29 -4.72 6.29
C ARG A 302 -20.08 -5.81 5.23
N ASN A 303 -19.23 -6.77 5.56
CA ASN A 303 -18.92 -7.90 4.69
C ASN A 303 -19.21 -9.23 5.39
N PRO A 304 -19.71 -10.25 4.68
CA PRO A 304 -19.98 -11.56 5.25
C PRO A 304 -18.70 -12.24 5.77
N TRP A 305 -18.84 -13.17 6.72
CA TRP A 305 -17.71 -13.84 7.37
C TRP A 305 -16.80 -14.59 6.38
N HIS A 306 -17.38 -15.15 5.32
CA HIS A 306 -16.68 -15.92 4.29
C HIS A 306 -15.96 -15.05 3.23
N TYR A 307 -16.02 -13.72 3.33
CA TYR A 307 -15.45 -12.80 2.34
C TYR A 307 -14.00 -13.12 1.98
N TYR A 308 -13.12 -13.33 2.96
CA TYR A 308 -11.73 -13.65 2.67
C TYR A 308 -11.54 -15.02 2.02
N LEU A 309 -12.42 -15.99 2.29
CA LEU A 309 -12.34 -17.32 1.70
C LEU A 309 -12.82 -17.32 0.24
N LEU A 310 -13.96 -16.67 -0.04
CA LEU A 310 -14.62 -16.73 -1.35
C LEU A 310 -14.26 -15.58 -2.28
N GLN A 311 -13.73 -14.47 -1.77
CA GLN A 311 -13.39 -13.28 -2.55
C GLN A 311 -11.95 -12.84 -2.33
N GLY A 312 -11.50 -12.72 -1.08
CA GLY A 312 -10.16 -12.24 -0.74
C GLY A 312 -9.03 -13.14 -1.29
N LEU A 313 -9.06 -14.43 -0.97
CA LEU A 313 -8.08 -15.41 -1.46
C LEU A 313 -8.09 -15.54 -2.99
N PRO A 314 -9.26 -15.66 -3.66
CA PRO A 314 -9.32 -15.61 -5.11
C PRO A 314 -8.74 -14.33 -5.72
N LEU A 315 -9.03 -13.16 -5.14
CA LEU A 315 -8.53 -11.89 -5.67
C LEU A 315 -7.02 -11.75 -5.50
N ILE A 316 -6.48 -12.09 -4.33
CA ILE A 316 -5.05 -11.91 -4.06
C ILE A 316 -4.18 -12.96 -4.78
N CYS A 317 -4.69 -14.17 -5.00
CA CYS A 317 -3.95 -15.23 -5.69
C CYS A 317 -4.17 -15.21 -7.22
N THR A 318 -5.35 -14.80 -7.69
CA THR A 318 -5.74 -14.84 -9.11
C THR A 318 -5.44 -16.20 -9.75
N THR A 319 -4.59 -16.26 -10.77
CA THR A 319 -4.25 -17.52 -11.47
C THR A 319 -3.36 -18.45 -10.65
N SER A 320 -2.77 -18.00 -9.54
CA SER A 320 -2.03 -18.87 -8.61
C SER A 320 -2.93 -19.58 -7.58
N LEU A 321 -4.22 -19.25 -7.54
CA LEU A 321 -5.18 -19.77 -6.56
C LEU A 321 -5.19 -21.30 -6.44
N PRO A 322 -5.24 -22.10 -7.53
CA PRO A 322 -5.27 -23.56 -7.40
C PRO A 322 -4.03 -24.11 -6.66
N PHE A 323 -2.86 -23.53 -6.94
CA PHE A 323 -1.60 -23.93 -6.29
C PHE A 323 -1.58 -23.50 -4.82
N ALA A 324 -2.07 -22.31 -4.51
CA ALA A 324 -2.19 -21.82 -3.14
C ALA A 324 -3.14 -22.70 -2.31
N LEU A 325 -4.30 -23.08 -2.85
CA LEU A 325 -5.27 -23.96 -2.17
C LEU A 325 -4.70 -25.37 -1.94
N LEU A 326 -4.03 -25.95 -2.95
CA LEU A 326 -3.36 -27.24 -2.81
C LEU A 326 -2.25 -27.18 -1.75
N ALA A 327 -1.49 -26.07 -1.72
CA ALA A 327 -0.46 -25.87 -0.73
C ALA A 327 -1.01 -25.68 0.69
N LEU A 328 -2.15 -25.02 0.86
CA LEU A 328 -2.83 -24.91 2.16
C LEU A 328 -3.39 -26.26 2.63
N TYR A 329 -3.90 -27.08 1.71
CA TYR A 329 -4.44 -28.40 2.03
C TYR A 329 -3.33 -29.42 2.34
N LYS A 330 -2.23 -29.39 1.57
CA LYS A 330 -1.07 -30.31 1.71
C LYS A 330 0.25 -29.54 1.77
N PRO A 331 0.52 -28.75 2.82
CA PRO A 331 1.70 -27.88 2.88
C PRO A 331 3.03 -28.64 2.90
N SER A 332 3.01 -29.93 3.27
CA SER A 332 4.20 -30.75 3.44
C SER A 332 4.47 -31.75 2.32
N ALA A 333 3.65 -31.82 1.27
CA ALA A 333 3.76 -32.87 0.25
C ALA A 333 5.10 -32.86 -0.53
N HIS A 334 5.72 -31.69 -0.65
CA HIS A 334 7.00 -31.50 -1.35
C HIS A 334 8.17 -31.25 -0.38
N ALA A 335 7.99 -31.49 0.93
CA ALA A 335 9.05 -31.30 1.90
C ALA A 335 10.05 -32.47 1.87
N VAL A 336 11.34 -32.14 1.75
CA VAL A 336 12.45 -33.12 1.72
C VAL A 336 13.14 -33.27 3.08
N SER A 337 12.87 -32.36 4.03
CA SER A 337 13.42 -32.43 5.38
C SER A 337 12.38 -32.08 6.44
N THR A 338 12.58 -32.55 7.68
CA THR A 338 11.72 -32.23 8.82
C THR A 338 11.65 -30.72 9.10
N SER A 339 12.77 -30.01 8.97
CA SER A 339 12.82 -28.55 9.16
C SER A 339 11.95 -27.82 8.13
N GLN A 340 12.05 -28.24 6.86
CA GLN A 340 11.22 -27.68 5.80
C GLN A 340 9.75 -28.00 6.04
N LEU A 341 9.42 -29.25 6.38
CA LEU A 341 8.05 -29.67 6.70
C LEU A 341 7.43 -28.80 7.81
N ASN A 342 8.15 -28.61 8.91
CA ASN A 342 7.69 -27.82 10.05
C ASN A 342 7.53 -26.34 9.69
N THR A 343 8.44 -25.80 8.89
CA THR A 343 8.37 -24.42 8.37
C THR A 343 7.11 -24.22 7.52
N LEU A 344 6.85 -25.09 6.54
CA LEU A 344 5.69 -24.99 5.65
C LEU A 344 4.37 -25.13 6.41
N LYS A 345 4.29 -26.04 7.38
CA LYS A 345 3.12 -26.16 8.27
C LYS A 345 2.87 -24.87 9.05
N THR A 346 3.93 -24.28 9.60
CA THR A 346 3.81 -23.04 10.40
C THR A 346 3.35 -21.86 9.55
N LEU A 347 3.86 -21.72 8.32
CA LEU A 347 3.36 -20.73 7.37
C LEU A 347 1.88 -20.96 7.03
N ALA A 348 1.46 -22.21 6.82
CA ALA A 348 0.05 -22.53 6.57
C ALA A 348 -0.85 -22.20 7.78
N TYR A 349 -0.43 -22.53 9.00
CA TYR A 349 -1.18 -22.15 10.21
C TYR A 349 -1.28 -20.64 10.39
N THR A 350 -0.20 -19.91 10.08
CA THR A 350 -0.20 -18.45 10.08
C THR A 350 -1.27 -17.88 9.15
N LEU A 351 -1.42 -18.46 7.95
CA LEU A 351 -2.46 -18.08 6.99
C LEU A 351 -3.86 -18.39 7.52
N PHE A 352 -4.09 -19.61 8.03
CA PHE A 352 -5.40 -20.00 8.58
C PHE A 352 -5.80 -19.14 9.78
N THR A 353 -4.90 -18.90 10.72
CA THR A 353 -5.18 -18.08 11.91
C THR A 353 -5.49 -16.63 11.51
N THR A 354 -4.67 -16.04 10.63
CA THR A 354 -4.87 -14.63 10.23
C THR A 354 -6.17 -14.46 9.45
N ILE A 355 -6.44 -15.32 8.47
CA ILE A 355 -7.68 -15.28 7.68
C ILE A 355 -8.89 -15.55 8.58
N GLY A 356 -8.81 -16.55 9.47
CA GLY A 356 -9.89 -16.89 10.40
C GLY A 356 -10.23 -15.75 11.35
N ALA A 357 -9.21 -15.12 11.95
CA ALA A 357 -9.39 -13.99 12.85
C ALA A 357 -9.98 -12.76 12.12
N LEU A 358 -9.45 -12.41 10.94
CA LEU A 358 -9.98 -11.30 10.15
C LEU A 358 -11.37 -11.61 9.55
N SER A 359 -11.75 -12.86 9.39
CA SER A 359 -13.12 -13.21 8.96
C SER A 359 -14.19 -12.82 9.98
N VAL A 360 -13.83 -12.63 11.26
CA VAL A 360 -14.76 -12.24 12.34
C VAL A 360 -15.10 -10.75 12.33
N ILE A 361 -14.21 -9.88 11.82
CA ILE A 361 -14.45 -8.42 11.83
C ILE A 361 -15.52 -8.01 10.81
N SER A 362 -16.33 -6.98 11.11
CA SER A 362 -17.45 -6.58 10.25
C SER A 362 -17.02 -5.94 8.92
N HIS A 363 -16.09 -4.99 8.98
CA HIS A 363 -15.50 -4.35 7.79
C HIS A 363 -14.33 -5.18 7.28
N LYS A 364 -14.22 -5.36 5.96
CA LYS A 364 -13.20 -6.20 5.35
C LYS A 364 -12.74 -5.60 4.05
N GLU A 365 -11.44 -5.73 3.80
CA GLU A 365 -10.81 -5.30 2.56
C GLU A 365 -9.72 -6.29 2.18
N VAL A 366 -9.57 -6.60 0.88
CA VAL A 366 -8.54 -7.54 0.43
C VAL A 366 -7.13 -7.09 0.84
N ARG A 367 -6.90 -5.79 0.99
CA ARG A 367 -5.62 -5.24 1.49
C ARG A 367 -5.25 -5.71 2.90
N PHE A 368 -6.21 -6.05 3.76
CA PHE A 368 -5.92 -6.49 5.14
C PHE A 368 -5.23 -7.86 5.18
N ILE A 369 -5.45 -8.71 4.17
CA ILE A 369 -4.73 -9.98 4.01
C ILE A 369 -3.53 -9.88 3.07
N TYR A 370 -3.20 -8.67 2.59
CA TYR A 370 -2.09 -8.46 1.66
C TYR A 370 -0.71 -8.91 2.19
N PRO A 371 -0.38 -8.73 3.48
CA PRO A 371 0.86 -9.24 4.07
C PRO A 371 1.07 -10.76 3.95
N LEU A 372 0.00 -11.50 3.66
CA LEU A 372 0.03 -12.95 3.51
C LEU A 372 0.47 -13.42 2.12
N LEU A 373 0.47 -12.54 1.10
CA LEU A 373 0.77 -12.91 -0.28
C LEU A 373 2.17 -13.53 -0.46
N PRO A 374 3.26 -13.00 0.12
CA PRO A 374 4.57 -13.66 0.04
C PRO A 374 4.56 -15.09 0.56
N ALA A 375 3.91 -15.35 1.70
CA ALA A 375 3.81 -16.69 2.28
C ALA A 375 2.96 -17.62 1.39
N LEU A 376 1.87 -17.12 0.80
CA LEU A 376 1.07 -17.85 -0.19
C LEU A 376 1.89 -18.22 -1.43
N SER A 377 2.66 -17.28 -1.98
CA SER A 377 3.54 -17.51 -3.14
C SER A 377 4.64 -18.53 -2.82
N VAL A 378 5.25 -18.45 -1.64
CA VAL A 378 6.26 -19.44 -1.17
C VAL A 378 5.63 -20.83 -1.05
N LEU A 379 4.46 -20.97 -0.42
CA LEU A 379 3.78 -22.25 -0.26
C LEU A 379 3.29 -22.83 -1.60
N ALA A 380 2.80 -21.99 -2.51
CA ALA A 380 2.31 -22.40 -3.82
C ALA A 380 3.43 -22.80 -4.79
N ALA A 381 4.65 -22.30 -4.60
CA ALA A 381 5.75 -22.46 -5.54
C ALA A 381 6.12 -23.92 -5.88
N PRO A 382 6.16 -24.90 -4.95
CA PRO A 382 6.46 -26.29 -5.29
C PRO A 382 5.43 -26.91 -6.23
N TYR A 383 4.15 -26.58 -6.04
CA TYR A 383 3.05 -27.06 -6.87
C TYR A 383 3.07 -26.41 -8.25
N ALA A 384 3.30 -25.10 -8.32
CA ALA A 384 3.45 -24.41 -9.59
C ALA A 384 4.67 -24.92 -10.37
N ALA A 385 5.82 -25.10 -9.69
CA ALA A 385 7.04 -25.61 -10.31
C ALA A 385 6.85 -27.03 -10.86
N SER A 386 6.24 -27.94 -10.10
CA SER A 386 6.02 -29.32 -10.56
C SER A 386 4.98 -29.43 -11.69
N PHE A 387 4.03 -28.50 -11.74
CA PHE A 387 3.04 -28.44 -12.81
C PHE A 387 3.60 -27.86 -14.11
N PHE A 388 4.37 -26.77 -14.03
CA PHE A 388 4.87 -26.04 -15.21
C PHE A 388 6.27 -26.45 -15.65
N THR A 389 6.99 -27.28 -14.89
CA THR A 389 8.31 -27.75 -15.30
C THR A 389 8.52 -29.23 -15.02
N SER A 390 9.36 -29.85 -15.86
CA SER A 390 9.95 -31.16 -15.60
C SER A 390 11.47 -31.02 -15.48
N GLN A 391 12.07 -31.75 -14.55
CA GLN A 391 13.52 -31.86 -14.42
C GLN A 391 13.99 -33.08 -15.21
N PRO A 392 14.75 -32.92 -16.31
CA PRO A 392 15.32 -34.05 -17.03
C PRO A 392 16.34 -34.81 -16.16
N ALA A 393 16.54 -36.09 -16.43
CA ALA A 393 17.58 -36.87 -15.75
C ALA A 393 18.99 -36.31 -16.08
N PRO A 394 19.90 -36.21 -15.10
CA PRO A 394 21.29 -35.82 -15.36
C PRO A 394 21.96 -36.81 -16.31
N THR A 395 22.73 -36.32 -17.28
CA THR A 395 23.57 -37.16 -18.16
C THR A 395 25.05 -36.88 -17.93
N THR A 396 25.93 -37.77 -18.36
CA THR A 396 27.40 -37.58 -18.23
C THR A 396 27.89 -36.29 -18.91
N ASN A 397 27.30 -35.93 -20.04
CA ASN A 397 27.62 -34.72 -20.80
C ASN A 397 26.87 -33.48 -20.29
N ASN A 398 25.76 -33.66 -19.59
CA ASN A 398 25.00 -32.59 -18.97
C ASN A 398 24.54 -32.99 -17.57
N PRO A 399 25.43 -32.88 -16.56
CA PRO A 399 25.13 -33.28 -15.20
C PRO A 399 24.07 -32.38 -14.54
N ARG A 400 23.67 -31.27 -15.18
CA ARG A 400 22.72 -30.28 -14.65
C ARG A 400 21.80 -29.77 -15.76
N PRO A 401 20.88 -30.61 -16.26
CA PRO A 401 19.94 -30.17 -17.28
C PRO A 401 19.05 -29.06 -16.71
N ARG A 402 18.75 -28.05 -17.55
CA ARG A 402 17.82 -27.00 -17.18
C ARG A 402 16.39 -27.58 -17.14
N PRO A 403 15.53 -27.15 -16.19
CA PRO A 403 14.13 -27.52 -16.21
C PRO A 403 13.50 -27.20 -17.56
N GLN A 404 12.74 -28.16 -18.10
CA GLN A 404 11.97 -27.99 -19.32
C GLN A 404 10.56 -27.54 -18.99
N ILE A 405 10.05 -26.55 -19.73
CA ILE A 405 8.70 -26.02 -19.51
C ILE A 405 7.66 -27.02 -20.03
N ARG A 406 6.71 -27.37 -19.16
CA ARG A 406 5.53 -28.21 -19.41
C ARG A 406 4.26 -27.34 -19.32
N ASN A 407 3.14 -27.83 -19.87
CA ASN A 407 1.82 -27.20 -19.75
C ASN A 407 1.82 -25.74 -20.24
N LYS A 408 2.56 -25.49 -21.33
CA LYS A 408 2.82 -24.15 -21.88
C LYS A 408 1.54 -23.35 -22.16
N SER A 409 0.50 -23.99 -22.68
CA SER A 409 -0.79 -23.34 -22.94
C SER A 409 -1.42 -22.77 -21.67
N TYR A 410 -1.45 -23.54 -20.58
CA TYR A 410 -1.94 -23.07 -19.28
C TYR A 410 -1.07 -21.96 -18.71
N LEU A 411 0.25 -22.06 -18.85
CA LEU A 411 1.17 -21.02 -18.39
C LEU A 411 0.94 -19.70 -19.14
N LEU A 412 0.83 -19.76 -20.47
CA LEU A 412 0.57 -18.60 -21.32
C LEU A 412 -0.82 -18.00 -21.06
N ALA A 413 -1.84 -18.84 -20.86
CA ALA A 413 -3.18 -18.37 -20.50
C ALA A 413 -3.18 -17.67 -19.14
N ALA A 414 -2.54 -18.26 -18.12
CA ALA A 414 -2.43 -17.67 -16.79
C ALA A 414 -1.66 -16.33 -16.81
N LEU A 415 -0.54 -16.29 -17.54
CA LEU A 415 0.22 -15.05 -17.75
C LEU A 415 -0.60 -14.01 -18.52
N GLY A 416 -1.33 -14.42 -19.56
CA GLY A 416 -2.20 -13.54 -20.33
C GLY A 416 -3.28 -12.89 -19.47
N VAL A 417 -3.97 -13.67 -18.63
CA VAL A 417 -4.96 -13.15 -17.66
C VAL A 417 -4.30 -12.18 -16.69
N ASN A 418 -3.16 -12.53 -16.10
CA ASN A 418 -2.50 -11.66 -15.13
C ASN A 418 -2.00 -10.35 -15.74
N ILE A 419 -1.40 -10.40 -16.94
CA ILE A 419 -0.92 -9.22 -17.66
C ILE A 419 -2.11 -8.35 -18.07
N PHE A 420 -3.21 -8.95 -18.56
CA PHE A 420 -4.42 -8.21 -18.91
C PHE A 420 -5.01 -7.48 -17.69
N LEU A 421 -5.17 -8.17 -16.56
CA LEU A 421 -5.68 -7.57 -15.32
C LEU A 421 -4.75 -6.48 -14.79
N ALA A 422 -3.44 -6.73 -14.76
CA ALA A 422 -2.45 -5.75 -14.36
C ALA A 422 -2.48 -4.51 -15.25
N GLY A 423 -2.57 -4.69 -16.57
CA GLY A 423 -2.67 -3.59 -17.54
C GLY A 423 -3.98 -2.80 -17.39
N TYR A 424 -5.12 -3.49 -17.29
CA TYR A 424 -6.42 -2.85 -17.07
C TYR A 424 -6.42 -1.98 -15.81
N LEU A 425 -5.94 -2.53 -14.70
CA LEU A 425 -5.87 -1.80 -13.43
C LEU A 425 -4.82 -0.69 -13.46
N SER A 426 -3.72 -0.82 -14.21
CA SER A 426 -2.67 0.21 -14.28
C SER A 426 -3.04 1.41 -15.15
N PHE A 427 -3.89 1.22 -16.18
CA PHE A 427 -4.10 2.24 -17.22
C PHE A 427 -5.55 2.66 -17.46
N LEU A 428 -6.54 1.81 -17.14
CA LEU A 428 -7.93 2.03 -17.60
C LEU A 428 -8.90 2.30 -16.45
N HIS A 429 -8.83 1.53 -15.36
CA HIS A 429 -9.77 1.68 -14.25
C HIS A 429 -9.39 2.87 -13.36
N GLN A 430 -10.28 3.86 -13.23
CA GLN A 430 -10.07 5.07 -12.42
C GLN A 430 -8.84 5.89 -12.84
N ALA A 431 -8.65 6.11 -14.15
CA ALA A 431 -7.53 6.89 -14.68
C ALA A 431 -7.69 8.42 -14.55
N ALA A 432 -8.91 8.94 -14.64
CA ALA A 432 -9.18 10.38 -14.64
C ALA A 432 -8.75 11.13 -13.35
N PRO A 433 -8.89 10.59 -12.13
CA PRO A 433 -8.54 11.27 -10.89
C PRO A 433 -7.11 11.80 -10.78
N LEU A 434 -6.12 11.11 -11.36
CA LEU A 434 -4.75 11.59 -11.36
C LEU A 434 -4.53 12.63 -12.47
N ASN A 435 -5.14 12.41 -13.63
CA ASN A 435 -4.99 13.29 -14.79
C ASN A 435 -5.63 14.66 -14.59
N VAL A 436 -6.75 14.74 -13.86
CA VAL A 436 -7.42 16.02 -13.59
C VAL A 436 -6.54 16.94 -12.73
N LEU A 437 -5.81 16.39 -11.75
CA LEU A 437 -4.91 17.19 -10.92
C LEU A 437 -3.68 17.65 -11.71
N SER A 438 -3.20 16.82 -12.63
CA SER A 438 -2.18 17.24 -13.58
C SER A 438 -2.69 18.40 -14.43
N TYR A 439 -3.89 18.30 -15.00
CA TYR A 439 -4.51 19.38 -15.78
C TYR A 439 -4.62 20.69 -14.97
N LEU A 440 -5.23 20.63 -13.77
CA LEU A 440 -5.38 21.81 -12.91
C LEU A 440 -4.05 22.44 -12.54
N ARG A 441 -3.02 21.62 -12.26
CA ARG A 441 -1.68 22.12 -11.95
C ARG A 441 -1.06 22.85 -13.13
N HIS A 442 -1.13 22.29 -14.35
CA HIS A 442 -0.59 22.95 -15.54
C HIS A 442 -1.34 24.25 -15.86
N GLU A 443 -2.66 24.27 -15.71
CA GLU A 443 -3.45 25.48 -15.87
C GLU A 443 -3.09 26.53 -14.83
N TYR A 444 -2.89 26.14 -13.58
CA TYR A 444 -2.42 27.06 -12.54
C TYR A 444 -1.02 27.61 -12.84
N GLU A 445 -0.09 26.77 -13.30
CA GLU A 445 1.26 27.19 -13.70
C GLU A 445 1.25 28.17 -14.87
N ARG A 446 0.27 28.03 -15.77
CA ARG A 446 0.08 28.91 -16.93
C ARG A 446 -0.52 30.25 -16.54
N ILE A 447 -1.53 30.26 -15.66
CA ILE A 447 -2.31 31.44 -15.30
C ILE A 447 -1.61 32.27 -14.21
N HIS A 448 -0.92 31.62 -13.27
CA HIS A 448 -0.32 32.26 -12.08
C HIS A 448 1.20 32.04 -11.97
N PRO A 449 2.00 32.47 -12.98
CA PRO A 449 3.44 32.21 -13.00
C PRO A 449 4.20 32.86 -11.82
N ASP A 450 3.73 34.01 -11.33
CA ASP A 450 4.34 34.71 -10.20
C ASP A 450 4.09 33.97 -8.87
N SER A 451 2.88 33.46 -8.65
CA SER A 451 2.56 32.62 -7.49
C SER A 451 3.35 31.31 -7.49
N VAL A 452 3.57 30.72 -8.67
CA VAL A 452 4.46 29.54 -8.81
C VAL A 452 5.89 29.87 -8.42
N ARG A 453 6.44 30.99 -8.89
CA ARG A 453 7.79 31.44 -8.51
C ARG A 453 7.88 31.70 -7.00
N LEU A 454 6.89 32.37 -6.43
CA LEU A 454 6.82 32.63 -4.99
C LEU A 454 6.81 31.33 -4.19
N ALA A 455 5.97 30.35 -4.57
CA ALA A 455 5.91 29.05 -3.92
C ALA A 455 7.27 28.32 -3.98
N GLN A 456 8.01 28.45 -5.09
CA GLN A 456 9.33 27.86 -5.22
C GLN A 456 10.37 28.53 -4.31
N VAL A 457 10.40 29.87 -4.25
CA VAL A 457 11.34 30.64 -3.41
C VAL A 457 11.07 30.39 -1.93
N THR A 458 9.80 30.38 -1.55
CA THR A 458 9.34 30.23 -0.17
C THR A 458 9.25 28.77 0.28
N ARG A 459 9.61 27.82 -0.60
CA ARG A 459 9.51 26.36 -0.36
C ARG A 459 8.12 25.97 0.16
N PHE A 460 7.08 26.46 -0.51
CA PHE A 460 5.67 26.21 -0.20
C PHE A 460 5.23 26.63 1.21
N SER A 461 6.05 27.40 1.92
CA SER A 461 5.80 27.78 3.31
C SER A 461 5.03 29.10 3.44
N SER A 462 4.91 29.88 2.36
CA SER A 462 4.12 31.11 2.36
C SER A 462 2.62 30.81 2.26
N PRO A 463 1.78 31.46 3.07
CA PRO A 463 0.34 31.32 2.97
C PRO A 463 -0.15 31.85 1.61
N PRO A 464 -1.23 31.27 1.04
CA PRO A 464 -1.99 31.95 0.01
C PRO A 464 -2.59 33.23 0.60
N ASP A 465 -2.56 34.34 -0.15
CA ASP A 465 -3.26 35.55 0.26
C ASP A 465 -4.77 35.26 0.32
N GLU A 466 -5.48 35.71 1.37
CA GLU A 466 -6.91 35.39 1.56
C GLU A 466 -7.83 35.95 0.45
N GLU A 467 -7.34 36.93 -0.32
CA GLU A 467 -8.00 37.48 -1.51
C GLU A 467 -7.82 36.61 -2.77
N GLU A 468 -7.06 35.50 -2.69
CA GLU A 468 -6.80 34.64 -3.84
C GLU A 468 -8.04 33.85 -4.29
N GLU A 469 -8.20 33.84 -5.62
CA GLU A 469 -9.16 33.06 -6.38
C GLU A 469 -9.34 31.63 -5.84
N LEU A 470 -10.60 31.17 -5.76
CA LEU A 470 -10.87 29.74 -5.62
C LEU A 470 -10.67 29.08 -7.00
N PHE A 471 -9.52 28.44 -7.17
CA PHE A 471 -9.12 27.90 -8.47
C PHE A 471 -9.98 26.70 -8.89
N ALA A 472 -10.29 25.79 -7.97
CA ALA A 472 -11.06 24.58 -8.26
C ALA A 472 -12.03 24.18 -7.14
N LEU A 473 -13.27 23.86 -7.51
CA LEU A 473 -14.29 23.27 -6.63
C LEU A 473 -14.61 21.85 -7.09
N PHE A 474 -14.41 20.85 -6.22
CA PHE A 474 -14.70 19.45 -6.49
C PHE A 474 -16.08 19.07 -5.95
N LEU A 475 -17.06 18.96 -6.85
CA LEU A 475 -18.42 18.48 -6.57
C LEU A 475 -18.52 17.00 -6.98
N MET A 476 -17.96 16.15 -6.12
CA MET A 476 -17.90 14.70 -6.32
C MET A 476 -17.80 14.01 -4.95
N PRO A 477 -17.92 12.67 -4.84
CA PRO A 477 -17.75 12.01 -3.57
C PRO A 477 -16.37 12.34 -2.99
N CYS A 478 -16.29 12.50 -1.68
CA CYS A 478 -15.05 12.86 -1.00
C CYS A 478 -13.89 11.94 -1.39
N HIS A 479 -12.67 12.47 -1.34
CA HIS A 479 -11.43 11.73 -1.59
C HIS A 479 -11.43 10.91 -2.91
N SER A 480 -12.14 11.40 -3.94
CA SER A 480 -12.12 10.80 -5.29
C SER A 480 -10.85 11.13 -6.07
N THR A 481 -10.06 12.08 -5.60
CA THR A 481 -8.76 12.50 -6.14
C THR A 481 -7.73 12.63 -5.01
N PRO A 482 -6.43 12.59 -5.31
CA PRO A 482 -5.41 13.13 -4.40
C PRO A 482 -5.63 14.62 -4.10
N TRP A 483 -4.79 15.20 -3.25
CA TRP A 483 -4.88 16.63 -2.93
C TRP A 483 -3.55 17.36 -3.13
N ARG A 484 -2.97 17.92 -2.07
CA ARG A 484 -1.81 18.81 -2.16
C ARG A 484 -0.57 18.12 -2.68
N SER A 485 -0.40 16.83 -2.37
CA SER A 485 0.70 16.01 -2.90
C SER A 485 0.75 15.97 -4.43
N HIS A 486 -0.34 16.32 -5.11
CA HIS A 486 -0.45 16.36 -6.58
C HIS A 486 -0.72 17.76 -7.15
N LEU A 487 -1.44 18.62 -6.41
CA LEU A 487 -1.67 20.02 -6.78
C LEU A 487 -0.42 20.89 -6.57
N VAL A 488 0.44 20.54 -5.61
CA VAL A 488 1.75 21.14 -5.28
C VAL A 488 1.70 22.58 -4.74
N TYR A 489 1.01 23.51 -5.41
CA TYR A 489 1.12 24.95 -5.13
C TYR A 489 0.09 25.46 -4.13
N PRO A 490 0.47 26.00 -2.95
CA PRO A 490 -0.48 26.49 -1.94
C PRO A 490 -1.53 27.47 -2.48
N GLY A 491 -1.13 28.39 -3.37
CA GLY A 491 -2.04 29.34 -4.03
C GLY A 491 -3.00 28.73 -5.06
N LEU A 492 -2.82 27.47 -5.46
CA LEU A 492 -3.85 26.69 -6.14
C LEU A 492 -4.85 26.27 -5.07
N ARG A 493 -5.72 27.21 -4.72
CA ARG A 493 -6.75 27.04 -3.68
C ARG A 493 -7.88 26.21 -4.26
N ALA A 494 -8.22 25.14 -3.56
CA ALA A 494 -9.28 24.23 -3.98
C ALA A 494 -10.18 23.87 -2.79
N TYR A 495 -11.42 23.49 -3.09
CA TYR A 495 -12.39 22.98 -2.13
C TYR A 495 -12.96 21.66 -2.62
N ALA A 496 -13.20 20.70 -1.74
CA ALA A 496 -13.89 19.47 -2.07
C ALA A 496 -14.91 19.13 -0.99
N LEU A 497 -15.97 18.42 -1.38
CA LEU A 497 -16.96 17.93 -0.43
C LEU A 497 -16.32 16.95 0.56
N THR A 498 -16.61 17.14 1.84
CA THR A 498 -16.12 16.29 2.93
C THR A 498 -17.03 15.08 3.15
N CYS A 499 -16.48 14.04 3.78
CA CYS A 499 -17.25 12.87 4.24
C CYS A 499 -16.86 12.53 5.68
N GLU A 500 -16.87 13.55 6.52
CA GLU A 500 -16.50 13.40 7.92
C GLU A 500 -17.46 12.41 8.60
N PRO A 501 -16.96 11.40 9.33
CA PRO A 501 -17.85 10.50 10.03
C PRO A 501 -18.59 11.24 11.15
N PRO A 502 -19.73 10.71 11.63
CA PRO A 502 -20.50 11.36 12.69
C PRO A 502 -19.87 11.18 14.08
N LEU A 503 -18.72 11.80 14.31
CA LEU A 503 -17.87 11.61 15.51
C LEU A 503 -18.54 12.02 16.82
N HIS A 504 -19.53 12.90 16.74
CA HIS A 504 -20.25 13.47 17.89
C HIS A 504 -21.49 12.67 18.31
N THR A 505 -21.95 11.72 17.48
CA THR A 505 -23.17 10.95 17.77
C THR A 505 -22.85 9.63 18.46
N GLN A 506 -23.79 9.13 19.28
CA GLN A 506 -23.61 7.85 19.97
C GLN A 506 -23.89 6.65 19.04
N PRO A 507 -23.17 5.53 19.16
CA PRO A 507 -23.44 4.32 18.38
C PRO A 507 -24.88 3.81 18.58
N ASN A 508 -25.47 3.20 17.54
CA ASN A 508 -26.82 2.60 17.57
C ASN A 508 -27.94 3.59 17.95
N THR A 509 -27.80 4.85 17.54
CA THR A 509 -28.86 5.87 17.70
C THR A 509 -29.50 6.23 16.35
N PRO A 510 -30.76 6.68 16.34
CA PRO A 510 -31.39 7.16 15.10
C PRO A 510 -30.62 8.33 14.47
N GLU A 511 -30.00 9.19 15.28
CA GLU A 511 -29.16 10.29 14.79
C GLU A 511 -27.94 9.77 14.01
N ARG A 512 -27.32 8.68 14.50
CA ARG A 512 -26.19 8.02 13.84
C ARG A 512 -26.58 7.33 12.54
N GLU A 513 -27.75 6.69 12.51
CA GLU A 513 -28.26 5.97 11.34
C GLU A 513 -28.72 6.91 10.22
N ASN A 514 -29.29 8.08 10.60
CA ASN A 514 -29.76 9.09 9.65
C ASN A 514 -28.69 10.15 9.30
N TYR A 515 -27.46 9.98 9.78
CA TYR A 515 -26.39 10.92 9.47
C TYR A 515 -26.12 10.97 7.96
N ARG A 516 -25.96 12.19 7.45
CA ARG A 516 -25.58 12.50 6.07
C ARG A 516 -24.37 13.42 6.10
N ASP A 517 -23.26 12.95 5.56
CA ASP A 517 -22.09 13.79 5.38
C ASP A 517 -22.30 14.85 4.28
N GLU A 518 -21.33 15.75 4.11
CA GLU A 518 -21.48 16.86 3.16
C GLU A 518 -21.63 16.37 1.71
N ALA A 519 -20.86 15.35 1.31
CA ALA A 519 -20.99 14.76 -0.02
C ALA A 519 -22.38 14.11 -0.19
N ASP A 520 -22.85 13.35 0.80
CA ASP A 520 -24.19 12.75 0.76
C ASP A 520 -25.29 13.80 0.66
N ARG A 521 -25.22 14.91 1.41
CA ARG A 521 -26.22 16.00 1.33
C ARG A 521 -26.27 16.64 -0.06
N PHE A 522 -25.12 16.83 -0.70
CA PHE A 522 -25.06 17.32 -2.08
C PHE A 522 -25.75 16.34 -3.05
N TYR A 523 -25.48 15.04 -2.94
CA TYR A 523 -26.10 14.04 -3.82
C TYR A 523 -27.58 13.78 -3.52
N ASP A 524 -28.02 14.00 -2.28
CA ASP A 524 -29.44 13.88 -1.88
C ASP A 524 -30.27 15.05 -2.45
N ASN A 525 -29.77 16.30 -2.39
CA ASN A 525 -30.47 17.50 -2.87
C ASN A 525 -29.49 18.56 -3.43
N PRO A 526 -29.04 18.45 -4.69
CA PRO A 526 -27.93 19.24 -5.23
C PRO A 526 -28.23 20.74 -5.33
N ILE A 527 -29.39 21.14 -5.85
CA ILE A 527 -29.71 22.57 -6.04
C ILE A 527 -29.86 23.30 -4.70
N PRO A 528 -30.68 22.81 -3.73
CA PRO A 528 -30.75 23.42 -2.41
C PRO A 528 -29.40 23.44 -1.70
N PHE A 529 -28.60 22.38 -1.80
CA PHE A 529 -27.27 22.34 -1.21
C PHE A 529 -26.37 23.46 -1.77
N LEU A 530 -26.34 23.63 -3.09
CA LEU A 530 -25.52 24.65 -3.73
C LEU A 530 -25.98 26.07 -3.35
N THR A 531 -27.29 26.36 -3.36
CA THR A 531 -27.81 27.70 -3.09
C THR A 531 -27.82 28.09 -1.61
N THR A 532 -28.11 27.13 -0.72
CA THR A 532 -28.38 27.43 0.71
C THR A 532 -27.29 26.99 1.66
N GLU A 533 -26.47 25.99 1.30
CA GLU A 533 -25.37 25.51 2.15
C GLU A 533 -24.03 26.02 1.63
N LEU A 534 -23.63 25.61 0.41
CA LEU A 534 -22.28 25.83 -0.09
C LEU A 534 -22.00 27.29 -0.45
N PHE A 535 -22.92 27.92 -1.16
CA PHE A 535 -22.84 29.32 -1.57
C PHE A 535 -23.77 30.22 -0.78
N SER A 536 -24.05 29.85 0.49
CA SER A 536 -24.97 30.61 1.31
C SER A 536 -24.54 32.08 1.47
N PRO A 537 -25.48 33.04 1.53
CA PRO A 537 -25.16 34.44 1.80
C PRO A 537 -24.48 34.68 3.16
N ALA A 538 -24.66 33.76 4.12
CA ALA A 538 -24.12 33.89 5.47
C ALA A 538 -22.63 33.52 5.58
N LYS A 539 -22.12 32.68 4.67
CA LYS A 539 -20.71 32.28 4.61
C LYS A 539 -20.35 31.82 3.20
N PRO A 540 -20.29 32.75 2.21
CA PRO A 540 -20.18 32.36 0.81
C PRO A 540 -18.79 31.81 0.53
N LEU A 541 -18.73 30.58 0.02
CA LEU A 541 -17.58 30.14 -0.76
C LEU A 541 -17.46 31.07 -1.98
N SER A 542 -16.28 31.62 -2.25
CA SER A 542 -16.06 32.47 -3.43
C SER A 542 -16.35 31.69 -4.71
N ALA A 543 -16.87 32.36 -5.74
CA ALA A 543 -17.12 31.72 -7.03
C ALA A 543 -15.84 31.06 -7.59
N PRO A 544 -15.85 29.75 -7.90
CA PRO A 544 -14.67 29.05 -8.37
C PRO A 544 -14.40 29.37 -9.85
N ARG A 545 -13.14 29.31 -10.29
CA ARG A 545 -12.80 29.29 -11.72
C ARG A 545 -13.23 27.99 -12.38
N TYR A 546 -12.88 26.86 -11.75
CA TYR A 546 -13.21 25.54 -12.26
C TYR A 546 -14.12 24.78 -11.30
N ILE A 547 -15.14 24.12 -11.84
CA ILE A 547 -15.89 23.06 -11.15
C ILE A 547 -15.41 21.72 -11.70
N VAL A 548 -15.15 20.77 -10.83
CA VAL A 548 -14.67 19.43 -11.16
C VAL A 548 -15.68 18.42 -10.61
N GLY A 549 -16.09 17.47 -11.44
CA GLY A 549 -17.11 16.49 -11.08
C GLY A 549 -17.18 15.34 -12.08
N PHE A 550 -17.98 14.33 -11.77
CA PHE A 550 -18.33 13.30 -12.75
C PHE A 550 -19.47 13.79 -13.65
N GLU A 551 -19.50 13.35 -14.90
CA GLU A 551 -20.46 13.86 -15.91
C GLU A 551 -21.93 13.75 -15.48
N GLY A 552 -22.25 12.85 -14.54
CA GLY A 552 -23.60 12.71 -13.98
C GLY A 552 -24.14 13.95 -13.25
N ILE A 553 -23.29 14.88 -12.81
CA ILE A 553 -23.74 16.10 -12.09
C ILE A 553 -24.07 17.28 -13.02
N GLU A 554 -23.83 17.14 -14.32
CA GLU A 554 -23.86 18.28 -15.24
C GLU A 554 -25.24 18.93 -15.38
N SER A 555 -26.30 18.12 -15.41
CA SER A 555 -27.68 18.64 -15.44
C SER A 555 -28.01 19.47 -14.20
N TRP A 556 -27.44 19.13 -13.04
CA TRP A 556 -27.62 19.90 -11.82
C TRP A 556 -26.85 21.22 -11.87
N LEU A 557 -25.67 21.25 -12.51
CA LEU A 557 -24.94 22.50 -12.72
C LEU A 557 -25.70 23.43 -13.68
N ASP A 558 -26.27 22.90 -14.77
CA ASP A 558 -27.08 23.66 -15.74
C ASP A 558 -28.37 24.23 -15.13
N GLU A 559 -28.91 23.58 -14.11
CA GLU A 559 -30.03 24.09 -13.32
C GLU A 559 -29.57 25.14 -12.30
N PHE A 560 -28.47 24.87 -11.59
CA PHE A 560 -27.92 25.79 -10.59
C PHE A 560 -27.55 27.15 -11.18
N ILE A 561 -26.91 27.23 -12.36
CA ILE A 561 -26.53 28.51 -12.99
C ILE A 561 -27.72 29.41 -13.35
N LYS A 562 -28.94 28.86 -13.39
CA LYS A 562 -30.17 29.64 -13.65
C LYS A 562 -30.75 30.24 -12.37
N THR A 563 -30.25 29.85 -11.20
CA THR A 563 -30.70 30.36 -9.91
C THR A 563 -30.21 31.79 -9.67
N PRO A 564 -30.97 32.64 -8.95
CA PRO A 564 -30.54 33.98 -8.57
C PRO A 564 -29.21 33.98 -7.78
N GLU A 565 -29.00 32.97 -6.93
CA GLU A 565 -27.80 32.83 -6.12
C GLU A 565 -26.55 32.61 -6.98
N ALA A 566 -26.65 31.74 -8.00
CA ALA A 566 -25.55 31.54 -8.95
C ALA A 566 -25.27 32.81 -9.77
N GLN A 567 -26.31 33.53 -10.22
CA GLN A 567 -26.13 34.79 -10.95
C GLN A 567 -25.50 35.88 -10.08
N ALA A 568 -25.84 35.93 -8.79
CA ALA A 568 -25.22 36.86 -7.83
C ALA A 568 -23.71 36.59 -7.65
N LEU A 569 -23.25 35.36 -7.89
CA LEU A 569 -21.84 34.97 -7.92
C LEU A 569 -21.14 35.23 -9.27
N GLY A 570 -21.86 35.72 -10.28
CA GLY A 570 -21.35 35.87 -11.65
C GLY A 570 -21.34 34.58 -12.46
N LEU A 571 -21.91 33.48 -11.94
CA LEU A 571 -22.00 32.18 -12.60
C LEU A 571 -23.18 32.16 -13.58
N SER A 572 -22.96 32.62 -14.80
CA SER A 572 -24.00 32.69 -15.84
C SER A 572 -23.91 31.60 -16.91
N LYS A 573 -22.74 30.95 -17.04
CA LYS A 573 -22.48 29.90 -18.02
C LYS A 573 -21.44 28.93 -17.45
N ILE A 574 -21.50 27.68 -17.86
CA ILE A 574 -20.42 26.70 -17.65
C ILE A 574 -19.97 26.14 -18.99
N ARG A 575 -18.68 25.87 -19.13
CA ARG A 575 -18.11 25.30 -20.37
C ARG A 575 -17.19 24.14 -20.02
N ARG A 576 -17.42 22.97 -20.64
CA ARG A 576 -16.46 21.86 -20.52
C ARG A 576 -15.13 22.30 -21.14
N VAL A 577 -14.07 22.32 -20.33
CA VAL A 577 -12.70 22.63 -20.78
C VAL A 577 -11.80 21.41 -20.76
N TRP A 578 -12.15 20.39 -19.96
CA TRP A 578 -11.43 19.13 -19.93
C TRP A 578 -12.35 17.96 -19.63
N GLY A 579 -12.01 16.77 -20.14
CA GLY A 579 -12.69 15.53 -19.82
C GLY A 579 -11.76 14.33 -19.84
N GLY A 580 -11.82 13.50 -18.81
CA GLY A 580 -11.00 12.31 -18.64
C GLY A 580 -11.82 11.03 -18.54
N PHE A 581 -11.35 9.96 -19.19
CA PHE A 581 -11.94 8.63 -19.03
C PHE A 581 -11.63 8.05 -17.65
N ASN A 582 -12.68 7.65 -16.90
CA ASN A 582 -12.54 7.10 -15.55
C ASN A 582 -12.62 5.56 -15.48
N GLY A 583 -12.80 4.88 -16.61
CA GLY A 583 -13.06 3.44 -16.64
C GLY A 583 -14.47 3.10 -17.14
N PHE A 584 -14.71 1.81 -17.34
CA PHE A 584 -15.99 1.33 -17.88
C PHE A 584 -17.10 1.24 -16.83
N PHE A 585 -16.74 1.09 -15.56
CA PHE A 585 -17.66 0.99 -14.45
C PHE A 585 -16.99 1.45 -13.15
N ASN A 586 -17.83 1.79 -12.18
CA ASN A 586 -17.44 2.04 -10.80
C ASN A 586 -18.52 1.42 -9.88
N GLU A 587 -18.10 0.91 -8.73
CA GLU A 587 -18.98 0.39 -7.69
C GLU A 587 -19.86 1.48 -7.07
N ASP A 588 -19.38 2.73 -7.02
CA ASP A 588 -20.15 3.90 -6.63
C ASP A 588 -20.67 4.61 -7.88
N TRP A 589 -22.00 4.61 -8.06
CA TRP A 589 -22.65 5.26 -9.21
C TRP A 589 -22.31 6.75 -9.33
N ARG A 590 -22.00 7.40 -8.20
CA ARG A 590 -21.61 8.82 -8.14
C ARG A 590 -20.25 9.07 -8.78
N ARG A 591 -19.42 8.02 -8.94
CA ARG A 591 -18.10 8.03 -9.57
C ARG A 591 -18.11 7.44 -10.99
N ALA A 592 -19.29 7.13 -11.52
CA ALA A 592 -19.44 6.57 -12.86
C ALA A 592 -19.28 7.64 -13.95
N GLY A 593 -18.88 7.20 -15.14
CA GLY A 593 -18.75 8.08 -16.30
C GLY A 593 -17.42 8.85 -16.35
N LYS A 594 -17.34 9.82 -17.26
CA LYS A 594 -16.17 10.69 -17.40
C LYS A 594 -16.08 11.66 -16.24
N MET A 595 -14.85 11.99 -15.84
CA MET A 595 -14.60 13.15 -14.98
C MET A 595 -14.42 14.37 -15.87
N ILE A 596 -15.09 15.47 -15.55
CA ILE A 596 -15.15 16.69 -16.36
C ILE A 596 -14.67 17.88 -15.51
N VAL A 597 -14.00 18.83 -16.17
CA VAL A 597 -13.75 20.15 -15.63
C VAL A 597 -14.58 21.17 -16.41
N TRP A 598 -15.38 21.94 -15.70
CA TRP A 598 -16.16 23.04 -16.23
C TRP A 598 -15.54 24.37 -15.81
N ASP A 599 -15.25 25.23 -16.78
CA ASP A 599 -14.92 26.64 -16.55
C ASP A 599 -16.21 27.42 -16.32
N THR A 600 -16.23 28.22 -15.26
CA THR A 600 -17.39 29.01 -14.84
C THR A 600 -17.51 30.37 -15.53
N GLY A 601 -16.47 30.80 -16.25
CA GLY A 601 -16.41 32.10 -16.92
C GLY A 601 -16.31 33.31 -15.99
N VAL A 602 -16.20 33.11 -14.67
CA VAL A 602 -16.06 34.19 -13.67
C VAL A 602 -14.74 34.94 -13.87
N TYR A 603 -13.71 34.24 -14.37
CA TYR A 603 -12.36 34.76 -14.52
C TYR A 603 -11.87 34.70 -15.98
N ASP A 604 -12.71 35.15 -16.94
CA ASP A 604 -12.51 35.09 -18.41
C ASP A 604 -11.25 35.87 -18.93
N SER A 605 -10.47 36.53 -18.08
CA SER A 605 -9.26 37.30 -18.43
C SER A 605 -7.96 36.47 -18.57
N ALA A 606 -8.06 35.14 -18.56
CA ALA A 606 -6.87 34.28 -18.66
C ALA A 606 -6.18 34.39 -20.04
N PRO A 607 -4.84 34.27 -20.11
CA PRO A 607 -4.12 34.22 -21.38
C PRO A 607 -4.67 33.09 -22.27
N PRO A 608 -4.65 33.19 -23.62
CA PRO A 608 -5.07 32.08 -24.47
C PRO A 608 -4.17 30.85 -24.30
N GLU A 609 -4.74 29.64 -24.42
CA GLU A 609 -3.94 28.41 -24.56
C GLU A 609 -3.02 28.55 -25.77
N LYS A 610 -1.74 28.18 -25.61
CA LYS A 610 -0.84 28.08 -26.76
C LYS A 610 -1.32 26.90 -27.60
N ALA A 611 -1.81 27.20 -28.81
CA ALA A 611 -2.26 26.24 -29.81
C ALA A 611 -1.19 25.22 -30.20
#